data_AF-A0A1A9BKP4-F1
#
_entry.id   AF-A0A1A9BKP4-F1
#
_cell.length_a   1.000
_cell.length_b   1.000
_cell.length_c   1.000
_cell.angle_alpha   90.00
_cell.angle_beta   90.00
_cell.angle_gamma   90.00
#
_symmetry.space_group_name_H-M   'P 1'
#
loop_
_entity.id
_entity.type
_entity.pdbx_description
1 polymer ?
#
loop_
_entity_poly.entity_id
_entity_poly.type
_entity_poly.pdbx_seq_one_letter_code
_entity_poly.pdbx_strand_id
1 'polypeptide(L)'
;MTTVRIPAGWPATEEEALAVQDELRAKVVLDEPGPPPGTGHVTGVDVAYDDELDLVAAAAITLDAATLEVVAEATGVGRISFPYVPGLLAFREIPAVLAALDALPAPPGLVVCDGYGLAHPRRFGLASHLGVLTGLPTIGVAKNPFTFTYSAPTDTRGSTSPLLAGVEEVGRALRTRDSVKPVFVSVGHRVTLDNACAHVLTLTPTYRLPETTRRADSLCRKALRAASEPNPELAELARRDPNRSWGRDLYERRRNPVAWAGRVLEAAVGEGPRPPEITAALELAADRDQWHRGRELFSRLRGTERHGEQEELLLLLAELIAKLAHNAAGSAPWFDYHAGWQIGPLAHRYAKASGDPAVRERLEAALGERGPSITEPT
;
A
#
# COMPACT_ATOMS: atom_id res chain seq x y z
N MET A 1 3.36 0.08 -22.24
CA MET A 1 3.71 -0.20 -20.83
C MET A 1 3.58 -1.68 -20.59
N THR A 2 4.64 -2.34 -20.14
CA THR A 2 4.57 -3.74 -19.69
C THR A 2 4.21 -3.72 -18.22
N THR A 3 3.01 -4.15 -17.85
CA THR A 3 2.61 -4.22 -16.45
C THR A 3 3.42 -5.30 -15.73
N VAL A 4 4.08 -4.91 -14.64
CA VAL A 4 4.82 -5.82 -13.77
C VAL A 4 3.83 -6.79 -13.13
N ARG A 5 4.04 -8.09 -13.34
CA ARG A 5 3.25 -9.15 -12.71
C ARG A 5 3.83 -9.48 -11.34
N ILE A 6 2.99 -9.96 -10.44
CA ILE A 6 3.43 -10.53 -9.16
C ILE A 6 4.34 -11.73 -9.48
N PRO A 7 5.57 -11.79 -8.93
CA PRO A 7 6.47 -12.92 -9.15
C PRO A 7 5.85 -14.25 -8.75
N ALA A 8 6.20 -15.33 -9.45
CA ALA A 8 5.79 -16.67 -9.04
C ALA A 8 6.42 -17.01 -7.67
N GLY A 9 5.61 -17.50 -6.73
CA GLY A 9 6.08 -17.79 -5.36
C GLY A 9 6.24 -16.56 -4.46
N TRP A 10 5.72 -15.39 -4.87
CA TRP A 10 5.62 -14.24 -3.96
C TRP A 10 4.73 -14.59 -2.76
N PRO A 11 5.08 -14.17 -1.52
CA PRO A 11 4.26 -14.47 -0.35
C PRO A 11 2.80 -14.07 -0.54
N ALA A 12 1.88 -14.98 -0.24
CA ALA A 12 0.45 -14.75 -0.29
C ALA A 12 -0.15 -14.48 1.11
N THR A 13 0.57 -14.88 2.16
CA THR A 13 0.16 -14.71 3.56
C THR A 13 1.15 -13.88 4.38
N GLU A 14 0.67 -13.32 5.50
CA GLU A 14 1.53 -12.63 6.47
C GLU A 14 2.61 -13.55 7.03
N GLU A 15 2.28 -14.81 7.32
CA GLU A 15 3.22 -15.80 7.85
C GLU A 15 4.38 -16.07 6.87
N GLU A 16 4.07 -16.32 5.60
CA GLU A 16 5.08 -16.49 4.54
C GLU A 16 5.96 -15.26 4.39
N ALA A 17 5.37 -14.06 4.40
CA ALA A 17 6.11 -12.81 4.26
C ALA A 17 7.06 -12.59 5.45
N LEU A 18 6.62 -12.89 6.67
CA LEU A 18 7.45 -12.82 7.88
C LEU A 18 8.60 -13.84 7.83
N ALA A 19 8.34 -15.06 7.35
CA ALA A 19 9.38 -16.07 7.17
C ALA A 19 10.45 -15.60 6.16
N VAL A 20 10.04 -14.99 5.05
CA VAL A 20 10.96 -14.39 4.07
C VAL A 20 11.79 -13.26 4.69
N GLN A 21 11.19 -12.38 5.51
CA GLN A 21 11.95 -11.35 6.21
C GLN A 21 13.00 -11.96 7.16
N ASP A 22 12.65 -13.00 7.91
CA ASP A 22 13.56 -13.62 8.87
C ASP A 22 14.72 -14.36 8.18
N GLU A 23 14.47 -14.96 7.00
CA GLU A 23 15.54 -15.54 6.17
C GLU A 23 16.46 -14.46 5.60
N LEU A 24 15.90 -13.43 4.95
CA LEU A 24 16.67 -12.46 4.20
C LEU A 24 17.37 -11.44 5.08
N ARG A 25 16.85 -11.12 6.28
CA ARG A 25 17.51 -10.17 7.19
C ARG A 25 18.89 -10.66 7.62
N ALA A 26 19.11 -11.97 7.69
CA ALA A 26 20.40 -12.56 8.02
C ALA A 26 21.47 -12.33 6.94
N LYS A 27 21.05 -11.91 5.73
CA LYS A 27 21.92 -11.60 4.59
C LYS A 27 22.27 -10.11 4.52
N VAL A 28 21.78 -9.29 5.45
CA VAL A 28 22.11 -7.85 5.49
C VAL A 28 23.56 -7.66 5.94
N VAL A 29 24.35 -6.96 5.13
CA VAL A 29 25.73 -6.58 5.42
C VAL A 29 25.75 -5.15 5.95
N LEU A 30 26.35 -4.92 7.12
CA LEU A 30 26.37 -3.64 7.84
C LEU A 30 27.78 -3.10 8.10
N ASP A 31 28.79 -3.92 7.87
CA ASP A 31 30.20 -3.66 8.15
C ASP A 31 31.00 -3.21 6.90
N GLU A 32 30.36 -3.15 5.73
CA GLU A 32 30.92 -2.49 4.55
C GLU A 32 30.66 -0.97 4.61
N PRO A 33 31.69 -0.12 4.42
CA PRO A 33 31.51 1.33 4.41
C PRO A 33 30.58 1.81 3.30
N GLY A 34 30.55 1.11 2.16
CA GLY A 34 29.84 1.53 0.96
C GLY A 34 30.62 2.55 0.13
N PRO A 35 30.08 2.99 -1.03
CA PRO A 35 30.74 3.95 -1.90
C PRO A 35 30.82 5.34 -1.23
N PRO A 36 31.86 6.14 -1.51
CA PRO A 36 31.96 7.51 -0.97
C PRO A 36 30.89 8.45 -1.58
N PRO A 37 30.45 9.48 -0.83
CA PRO A 37 29.51 10.48 -1.34
C PRO A 37 30.19 11.40 -2.37
N GLY A 38 29.40 11.98 -3.27
CA GLY A 38 29.90 12.99 -4.23
C GLY A 38 30.62 12.42 -5.45
N THR A 39 30.57 11.11 -5.70
CA THR A 39 31.19 10.47 -6.87
C THR A 39 30.37 9.28 -7.36
N GLY A 40 30.45 9.00 -8.66
CA GLY A 40 29.69 7.93 -9.30
C GLY A 40 28.19 8.23 -9.36
N HIS A 41 27.38 7.18 -9.29
CA HIS A 41 25.93 7.28 -9.41
C HIS A 41 25.22 7.07 -8.08
N VAL A 42 24.10 7.76 -7.91
CA VAL A 42 23.20 7.61 -6.78
C VAL A 42 21.76 7.65 -7.26
N THR A 43 20.98 6.64 -6.91
CA THR A 43 19.62 6.43 -7.42
C THR A 43 18.59 6.61 -6.33
N GLY A 44 17.59 7.48 -6.56
CA GLY A 44 16.39 7.54 -5.73
C GLY A 44 15.35 6.55 -6.21
N VAL A 45 14.72 5.83 -5.29
CA VAL A 45 13.52 5.04 -5.56
C VAL A 45 12.37 5.48 -4.67
N ASP A 46 11.19 5.55 -5.28
CA ASP A 46 9.94 5.84 -4.60
C ASP A 46 8.77 5.20 -5.36
N VAL A 47 7.64 5.06 -4.68
CA VAL A 47 6.42 4.47 -5.24
C VAL A 47 5.22 5.39 -5.01
N ALA A 48 4.27 5.32 -5.93
CA ALA A 48 2.94 5.87 -5.76
C ALA A 48 1.90 4.78 -5.97
N TYR A 49 0.83 4.83 -5.20
CA TYR A 49 -0.25 3.84 -5.24
C TYR A 49 -1.54 4.47 -5.72
N ASP A 50 -2.32 3.65 -6.41
CA ASP A 50 -3.74 3.83 -6.63
C ASP A 50 -4.43 2.54 -6.16
N ASP A 51 -4.83 2.52 -4.88
CA ASP A 51 -5.51 1.36 -4.28
C ASP A 51 -6.88 1.10 -4.94
N GLU A 52 -7.52 2.11 -5.55
CA GLU A 52 -8.78 1.92 -6.30
C GLU A 52 -8.55 1.09 -7.55
N LEU A 53 -7.48 1.40 -8.30
CA LEU A 53 -7.16 0.72 -9.54
C LEU A 53 -6.29 -0.52 -9.35
N ASP A 54 -5.92 -0.85 -8.10
CA ASP A 54 -4.92 -1.88 -7.80
C ASP A 54 -3.65 -1.67 -8.62
N LEU A 55 -3.09 -0.46 -8.53
CA LEU A 55 -1.87 -0.05 -9.22
C LEU A 55 -0.82 0.43 -8.23
N VAL A 56 0.42 0.06 -8.54
CA VAL A 56 1.62 0.66 -7.96
C VAL A 56 2.50 1.11 -9.11
N ALA A 57 2.97 2.36 -9.05
CA ALA A 57 3.97 2.90 -9.95
C ALA A 57 5.24 3.20 -9.15
N ALA A 58 6.32 2.49 -9.46
CA ALA A 58 7.64 2.77 -8.96
C ALA A 58 8.42 3.66 -9.94
N ALA A 59 9.28 4.50 -9.40
CA ALA A 59 10.28 5.25 -10.17
C ALA A 59 11.67 4.99 -9.62
N ALA A 60 12.64 4.89 -10.51
CA ALA A 60 14.06 4.91 -10.21
C ALA A 60 14.70 6.08 -10.97
N ILE A 61 15.36 7.00 -10.26
CA ILE A 61 16.06 8.15 -10.86
C ILE A 61 17.50 8.14 -10.41
N THR A 62 18.41 7.93 -11.36
CA THR A 62 19.85 7.97 -11.15
C THR A 62 20.38 9.38 -11.39
N LEU A 63 21.14 9.88 -10.42
CA LEU A 63 21.84 11.15 -10.48
C LEU A 63 23.34 10.91 -10.57
N ASP A 64 24.04 11.82 -11.24
CA ASP A 64 25.47 12.00 -10.98
C ASP A 64 25.64 12.52 -9.54
N ALA A 65 26.41 11.82 -8.72
CA ALA A 65 26.50 12.13 -7.30
C ALA A 65 27.27 13.44 -7.01
N ALA A 66 28.07 13.95 -7.95
CA ALA A 66 28.82 15.19 -7.79
C ALA A 66 27.97 16.41 -8.19
N THR A 67 27.25 16.33 -9.31
CA THR A 67 26.48 17.46 -9.86
C THR A 67 25.00 17.44 -9.49
N LEU A 68 24.47 16.28 -9.08
CA LEU A 68 23.05 16.01 -8.85
C LEU A 68 22.18 16.18 -10.11
N GLU A 69 22.78 16.14 -11.30
CA GLU A 69 22.06 16.11 -12.58
C GLU A 69 21.48 14.71 -12.83
N VAL A 70 20.29 14.63 -13.46
CA VAL A 70 19.70 13.33 -13.83
C VAL A 70 20.52 12.72 -14.95
N VAL A 71 20.99 11.49 -14.76
CA VAL A 71 21.70 10.72 -15.80
C VAL A 71 20.82 9.63 -16.40
N ALA A 72 19.88 9.08 -15.63
CA ALA A 72 18.94 8.08 -16.08
C ALA A 72 17.66 8.11 -15.23
N GLU A 73 16.54 7.76 -15.84
CA GLU A 73 15.29 7.55 -15.14
C GLU A 73 14.51 6.40 -15.78
N ALA A 74 13.81 5.65 -14.96
CA ALA A 74 12.96 4.56 -15.39
C ALA A 74 11.78 4.39 -14.42
N THR A 75 10.70 3.81 -14.91
CA THR A 75 9.49 3.53 -14.13
C THR A 75 9.06 2.09 -14.31
N GLY A 76 8.47 1.52 -13.26
CA GLY A 76 7.86 0.20 -13.25
C GLY A 76 6.44 0.33 -12.76
N VAL A 77 5.46 -0.04 -13.58
CA VAL A 77 4.04 -0.01 -13.18
C VAL A 77 3.51 -1.42 -13.11
N GLY A 78 2.90 -1.78 -11.98
CA GLY A 78 2.41 -3.12 -11.70
C GLY A 78 1.11 -3.13 -10.91
N ARG A 79 0.65 -4.34 -10.59
CA ARG A 79 -0.40 -4.58 -9.60
C ARG A 79 0.20 -4.56 -8.20
N ILE A 80 -0.61 -4.23 -7.19
CA ILE A 80 -0.16 -4.26 -5.80
C ILE A 80 0.02 -5.73 -5.41
N SER A 81 1.24 -6.12 -5.06
CA SER A 81 1.60 -7.53 -4.90
C SER A 81 1.27 -8.14 -3.54
N PHE A 82 0.78 -7.35 -2.58
CA PHE A 82 0.52 -7.80 -1.21
C PHE A 82 -0.51 -6.88 -0.51
N PRO A 83 -1.30 -7.35 0.46
CA PRO A 83 -2.18 -6.48 1.25
C PRO A 83 -1.39 -5.48 2.13
N TYR A 84 -2.06 -4.41 2.56
CA TYR A 84 -1.46 -3.44 3.48
C TYR A 84 -1.39 -4.05 4.89
N VAL A 85 -0.18 -4.42 5.30
CA VAL A 85 0.14 -4.88 6.65
C VAL A 85 1.34 -4.07 7.17
N PRO A 86 1.20 -3.31 8.27
CA PRO A 86 2.32 -2.60 8.87
C PRO A 86 3.51 -3.52 9.12
N GLY A 87 4.70 -3.12 8.65
CA GLY A 87 5.92 -3.95 8.72
C GLY A 87 6.16 -4.86 7.51
N LEU A 88 5.19 -4.96 6.59
CA LEU A 88 5.30 -5.76 5.35
C LEU A 88 5.10 -4.91 4.08
N LEU A 89 5.17 -3.59 4.18
CA LEU A 89 5.01 -2.66 3.05
C LEU A 89 5.92 -2.97 1.86
N ALA A 90 7.16 -3.41 2.13
CA ALA A 90 8.11 -3.77 1.09
C ALA A 90 7.56 -4.85 0.13
N PHE A 91 6.72 -5.77 0.62
CA PHE A 91 6.11 -6.81 -0.22
C PHE A 91 5.10 -6.29 -1.23
N ARG A 92 4.62 -5.04 -1.06
CA ARG A 92 3.74 -4.34 -1.99
C ARG A 92 4.50 -3.62 -3.10
N GLU A 93 5.79 -3.33 -2.87
CA GLU A 93 6.56 -2.35 -3.64
C GLU A 93 7.66 -3.00 -4.46
N ILE A 94 8.33 -4.00 -3.87
CA ILE A 94 9.56 -4.56 -4.41
C ILE A 94 9.42 -5.02 -5.86
N PRO A 95 8.36 -5.74 -6.29
CA PRO A 95 8.27 -6.15 -7.69
C PRO A 95 8.30 -4.96 -8.66
N ALA A 96 7.56 -3.88 -8.36
CA ALA A 96 7.56 -2.69 -9.20
C ALA A 96 8.88 -1.92 -9.13
N VAL A 97 9.49 -1.83 -7.94
CA VAL A 97 10.79 -1.17 -7.73
C VAL A 97 11.91 -1.90 -8.47
N LEU A 98 11.95 -3.23 -8.41
CA LEU A 98 12.91 -4.04 -9.17
C LEU A 98 12.76 -3.83 -10.67
N ALA A 99 11.52 -3.84 -11.18
CA ALA A 99 11.29 -3.58 -12.59
C ALA A 99 11.74 -2.17 -13.03
N ALA A 100 11.56 -1.16 -12.17
CA ALA A 100 12.06 0.19 -12.44
C ALA A 100 13.59 0.24 -12.46
N LEU A 101 14.27 -0.46 -11.54
CA LEU A 101 15.73 -0.55 -11.49
C LEU A 101 16.31 -1.33 -12.68
N ASP A 102 15.70 -2.46 -13.04
CA ASP A 102 16.14 -3.30 -14.17
C ASP A 102 15.98 -2.57 -15.51
N ALA A 103 15.04 -1.63 -15.61
CA ALA A 103 14.82 -0.82 -16.79
C ALA A 103 15.77 0.39 -16.91
N LEU A 104 16.62 0.66 -15.90
CA LEU A 104 17.57 1.77 -15.97
C LEU A 104 18.63 1.52 -17.05
N PRO A 105 18.91 2.51 -17.92
CA PRO A 105 20.00 2.42 -18.90
C PRO A 105 21.40 2.61 -18.30
N ALA A 106 21.49 2.86 -16.99
CA ALA A 106 22.74 3.11 -16.28
C ALA A 106 22.78 2.34 -14.95
N PRO A 107 23.97 1.92 -14.47
CA PRO A 107 24.11 1.30 -13.16
C PRO A 107 23.62 2.26 -12.05
N PRO A 108 22.80 1.77 -11.09
CA PRO A 108 22.15 2.64 -10.12
C PRO A 108 23.09 3.19 -9.03
N GLY A 109 24.26 2.57 -8.84
CA GLY A 109 25.20 2.94 -7.77
C GLY A 109 24.60 2.72 -6.37
N LEU A 110 24.63 3.75 -5.52
CA LEU A 110 23.93 3.72 -4.22
C LEU A 110 22.44 3.97 -4.39
N VAL A 111 21.58 3.13 -3.82
CA VAL A 111 20.12 3.33 -3.86
C VAL A 111 19.59 3.97 -2.57
N VAL A 112 18.82 5.05 -2.71
CA VAL A 112 18.16 5.80 -1.64
C VAL A 112 16.66 5.57 -1.72
N CYS A 113 16.08 4.91 -0.72
CA CYS A 113 14.65 4.61 -0.66
C CYS A 113 13.90 5.64 0.20
N ASP A 114 12.73 6.09 -0.23
CA ASP A 114 11.80 6.84 0.64
C ASP A 114 11.14 5.89 1.66
N GLY A 115 11.84 5.63 2.76
CA GLY A 115 11.44 4.62 3.72
C GLY A 115 12.57 4.26 4.67
N TYR A 116 12.52 3.04 5.20
CA TYR A 116 13.47 2.57 6.20
C TYR A 116 14.23 1.31 5.73
N GLY A 117 15.42 1.10 6.29
CA GLY A 117 16.16 -0.15 6.24
C GLY A 117 16.13 -0.86 7.60
N LEU A 118 17.22 -0.76 8.37
CA LEU A 118 17.33 -1.30 9.72
C LEU A 118 16.32 -0.72 10.71
N ALA A 119 15.89 0.53 10.52
CA ALA A 119 14.84 1.16 11.32
C ALA A 119 13.47 0.56 10.99
N HIS A 120 13.29 -0.70 11.38
CA HIS A 120 12.13 -1.52 11.12
C HIS A 120 11.89 -2.47 12.30
N PRO A 121 10.62 -2.84 12.63
CA PRO A 121 10.33 -3.76 13.73
C PRO A 121 11.12 -5.07 13.67
N ARG A 122 11.38 -5.59 12.46
CA ARG A 122 12.19 -6.80 12.22
C ARG A 122 13.60 -6.53 11.67
N ARG A 123 14.10 -5.29 11.74
CA ARG A 123 15.39 -4.86 11.17
C ARG A 123 15.54 -5.11 9.66
N PHE A 124 14.42 -5.10 8.94
CA PHE A 124 14.36 -5.48 7.54
C PHE A 124 13.28 -4.71 6.77
N GLY A 125 13.43 -3.39 6.74
CA GLY A 125 12.57 -2.49 5.96
C GLY A 125 12.88 -2.54 4.46
N LEU A 126 12.17 -1.72 3.68
CA LEU A 126 12.28 -1.63 2.22
C LEU A 126 13.73 -1.54 1.73
N ALA A 127 14.54 -0.65 2.30
CA ALA A 127 15.91 -0.44 1.84
C ALA A 127 16.78 -1.67 2.05
N SER A 128 16.67 -2.34 3.21
CA SER A 128 17.41 -3.57 3.49
C SER A 128 16.95 -4.72 2.61
N HIS A 129 15.65 -4.85 2.41
CA HIS A 129 15.07 -5.90 1.56
C HIS A 129 15.50 -5.74 0.11
N LEU A 130 15.36 -4.53 -0.45
CA LEU A 130 15.82 -4.22 -1.80
C LEU A 130 17.33 -4.45 -1.95
N GLY A 131 18.13 -4.03 -0.96
CA GLY A 131 19.58 -4.20 -0.99
C GLY A 131 20.02 -5.65 -1.01
N VAL A 132 19.40 -6.51 -0.20
CA VAL A 132 19.69 -7.96 -0.20
C VAL A 132 19.31 -8.61 -1.54
N LEU A 133 18.16 -8.25 -2.12
CA LEU A 133 17.72 -8.83 -3.40
C LEU A 133 18.59 -8.40 -4.58
N THR A 134 19.06 -7.16 -4.57
CA THR A 134 19.84 -6.59 -5.68
C THR A 134 21.35 -6.73 -5.50
N GLY A 135 21.81 -7.00 -4.27
CA GLY A 135 23.22 -6.93 -3.87
C GLY A 135 23.81 -5.51 -3.87
N LEU A 136 22.99 -4.49 -4.10
CA LEU A 136 23.41 -3.09 -4.19
C LEU A 136 23.54 -2.45 -2.80
N PRO A 137 24.41 -1.44 -2.65
CA PRO A 137 24.40 -0.60 -1.46
C PRO A 137 23.10 0.20 -1.40
N THR A 138 22.42 0.20 -0.25
CA THR A 138 21.12 0.86 -0.06
C THR A 138 21.00 1.57 1.27
N ILE A 139 20.25 2.68 1.29
CA ILE A 139 19.89 3.43 2.51
C ILE A 139 18.41 3.81 2.49
N GLY A 140 17.79 3.89 3.67
CA GLY A 140 16.44 4.39 3.85
C GLY A 140 16.46 5.82 4.41
N VAL A 141 15.69 6.72 3.82
CA VAL A 141 15.50 8.09 4.30
C VAL A 141 14.01 8.37 4.47
N ALA A 142 13.54 8.43 5.71
CA ALA A 142 12.13 8.63 6.02
C ALA A 142 11.82 10.06 6.50
N LYS A 143 10.56 10.46 6.28
CA LYS A 143 10.01 11.78 6.66
C LYS A 143 9.64 11.87 8.15
N ASN A 144 9.39 10.73 8.79
CA ASN A 144 8.86 10.59 10.15
C ASN A 144 9.64 9.52 10.93
N PRO A 145 9.58 9.48 12.27
CA PRO A 145 10.31 8.50 13.08
C PRO A 145 9.59 7.14 13.20
N PHE A 146 8.40 6.98 12.61
CA PHE A 146 7.52 5.84 12.86
C PHE A 146 7.28 5.65 14.38
N THR A 147 7.52 4.46 14.92
CA THR A 147 7.41 4.13 16.36
C THR A 147 8.73 4.31 17.12
N PHE A 148 9.80 4.76 16.44
CA PHE A 148 11.13 4.91 17.05
C PHE A 148 11.22 6.21 17.86
N THR A 149 12.06 6.18 18.89
CA THR A 149 12.33 7.35 19.74
C THR A 149 13.62 8.04 19.31
N TYR A 150 13.69 9.34 19.53
CA TYR A 150 14.88 10.13 19.29
C TYR A 150 14.82 11.42 20.13
N SER A 151 15.98 11.93 20.53
CA SER A 151 16.10 13.30 21.00
C SER A 151 16.26 14.23 19.79
N ALA A 152 15.69 15.43 19.82
CA ALA A 152 15.91 16.37 18.71
C ALA A 152 17.43 16.65 18.56
N PRO A 153 18.01 16.48 17.35
CA PRO A 153 19.39 16.91 17.12
C PRO A 153 19.46 18.44 17.25
N THR A 154 20.65 18.99 17.44
CA THR A 154 20.82 20.45 17.42
C THR A 154 20.35 21.04 16.09
N ASP A 155 20.11 22.35 16.08
CA ASP A 155 19.46 23.01 14.96
C ASP A 155 20.37 23.21 13.74
N THR A 156 21.67 22.96 13.85
CA THR A 156 22.63 23.10 12.74
C THR A 156 22.59 21.89 11.79
N ARG A 157 22.61 22.15 10.48
CA ARG A 157 22.74 21.13 9.43
C ARG A 157 23.94 20.22 9.69
N GLY A 158 23.75 18.92 9.47
CA GLY A 158 24.74 17.88 9.76
C GLY A 158 24.59 17.26 11.15
N SER A 159 23.88 17.91 12.06
CA SER A 159 23.69 17.40 13.41
C SER A 159 22.82 16.14 13.43
N THR A 160 23.20 15.18 14.25
CA THR A 160 22.51 13.89 14.37
C THR A 160 22.19 13.55 15.81
N SER A 161 21.17 12.74 15.99
CA SER A 161 20.91 11.99 17.22
C SER A 161 20.52 10.54 16.89
N PRO A 162 20.80 9.58 17.79
CA PRO A 162 20.39 8.20 17.59
C PRO A 162 18.87 8.07 17.40
N LEU A 163 18.45 7.25 16.44
CA LEU A 163 17.09 6.77 16.30
C LEU A 163 16.99 5.39 16.96
N LEU A 164 16.17 5.26 17.99
CA LEU A 164 16.18 4.12 18.88
C LEU A 164 14.93 3.24 18.74
N ALA A 165 15.16 1.93 18.64
CA ALA A 165 14.15 0.90 18.87
C ALA A 165 14.34 0.34 20.30
N GLY A 166 13.70 0.98 21.28
CA GLY A 166 14.01 0.75 22.68
C GLY A 166 15.37 1.36 23.03
N VAL A 167 16.39 0.53 23.19
CA VAL A 167 17.77 0.95 23.51
C VAL A 167 18.73 0.77 22.34
N GLU A 168 18.30 0.10 21.27
CA GLU A 168 19.14 -0.20 20.10
C GLU A 168 19.09 0.95 19.09
N GLU A 169 20.25 1.44 18.66
CA GLU A 169 20.35 2.41 17.56
C GLU A 169 20.10 1.71 16.23
N VAL A 170 19.01 2.08 15.57
CA VAL A 170 18.58 1.52 14.28
C VAL A 170 18.75 2.50 13.11
N GLY A 171 19.26 3.69 13.41
CA GLY A 171 19.44 4.79 12.46
C GLY A 171 19.72 6.10 13.20
N ARG A 172 19.58 7.22 12.50
CA ARG A 172 19.75 8.57 13.07
C ARG A 172 18.67 9.53 12.61
N ALA A 173 18.24 10.40 13.51
CA ALA A 173 17.58 11.63 13.12
C ALA A 173 18.65 12.63 12.67
N LEU A 174 18.61 13.04 11.41
CA LEU A 174 19.62 13.89 10.76
C LEU A 174 19.03 15.26 10.39
N ARG A 175 19.68 16.33 10.86
CA ARG A 175 19.35 17.71 10.49
C ARG A 175 19.90 18.01 9.09
N THR A 176 19.05 17.95 8.07
CA THR A 176 19.47 18.28 6.70
C THR A 176 19.39 19.78 6.40
N ARG A 177 18.58 20.55 7.12
CA ARG A 177 18.49 22.01 6.99
C ARG A 177 18.42 22.66 8.36
N ASP A 178 19.03 23.84 8.51
CA ASP A 178 19.05 24.55 9.78
C ASP A 178 17.63 24.81 10.30
N SER A 179 17.39 24.50 11.57
CA SER A 179 16.11 24.71 12.26
C SER A 179 14.87 24.05 11.60
N VAL A 180 15.05 23.13 10.65
CA VAL A 180 13.96 22.37 10.00
C VAL A 180 13.90 20.97 10.58
N LYS A 181 12.69 20.40 10.73
CA LYS A 181 12.47 19.02 11.22
C LYS A 181 13.45 18.03 10.56
N PRO A 182 14.16 17.18 11.33
CA PRO A 182 15.13 16.24 10.78
C PRO A 182 14.46 15.20 9.86
N VAL A 183 15.28 14.52 9.05
CA VAL A 183 14.92 13.27 8.37
C VAL A 183 15.45 12.09 9.18
N PHE A 184 14.97 10.88 8.90
CA PHE A 184 15.34 9.68 9.65
C PHE A 184 16.07 8.72 8.72
N VAL A 185 17.38 8.61 8.93
CA VAL A 185 18.28 7.83 8.07
C VAL A 185 18.54 6.48 8.72
N SER A 186 18.43 5.41 7.95
CA SER A 186 18.79 4.06 8.39
C SER A 186 19.53 3.31 7.30
N VAL A 187 20.48 2.48 7.71
CA VAL A 187 21.23 1.61 6.78
C VAL A 187 20.25 0.62 6.14
N GLY A 188 20.35 0.42 4.83
CA GLY A 188 19.68 -0.67 4.13
C GLY A 188 20.60 -1.89 4.06
N HIS A 189 21.63 -1.82 3.22
CA HIS A 189 22.56 -2.91 2.91
C HIS A 189 23.91 -2.32 2.43
N ARG A 190 25.04 -2.91 2.83
CA ARG A 190 26.41 -2.61 2.35
C ARG A 190 26.84 -1.14 2.43
N VAL A 191 26.40 -0.44 3.47
CA VAL A 191 26.75 0.96 3.76
C VAL A 191 26.76 1.15 5.27
N THR A 192 27.74 1.88 5.81
CA THR A 192 27.72 2.23 7.24
C THR A 192 26.78 3.39 7.53
N LEU A 193 26.30 3.51 8.77
CA LEU A 193 25.38 4.58 9.16
C LEU A 193 25.99 5.99 9.01
N ASP A 194 27.28 6.14 9.32
CA ASP A 194 28.00 7.39 9.09
C ASP A 194 28.01 7.78 7.61
N ASN A 195 28.31 6.82 6.73
CA ASN A 195 28.34 7.06 5.30
C ASN A 195 26.94 7.32 4.74
N ALA A 196 25.91 6.62 5.24
CA ALA A 196 24.52 6.90 4.90
C ALA A 196 24.13 8.35 5.22
N CYS A 197 24.50 8.86 6.39
CA CYS A 197 24.29 10.27 6.74
C CYS A 197 25.06 11.23 5.83
N ALA A 198 26.30 10.91 5.46
CA ALA A 198 27.12 11.72 4.57
C ALA A 198 26.49 11.83 3.16
N HIS A 199 26.01 10.72 2.60
CA HIS A 199 25.25 10.73 1.34
C HIS A 199 24.00 11.60 1.44
N VAL A 200 23.20 11.45 2.50
CA VAL A 200 21.98 12.26 2.69
C VAL A 200 22.29 13.75 2.78
N LEU A 201 23.38 14.15 3.42
CA LEU A 201 23.82 15.54 3.44
C LEU A 201 24.19 16.03 2.04
N THR A 202 25.02 15.31 1.30
CA THR A 202 25.40 15.68 -0.08
C THR A 202 24.19 15.80 -1.00
N LEU A 203 23.18 14.96 -0.81
CA LEU A 203 21.93 14.95 -1.60
C LEU A 203 20.92 16.03 -1.17
N THR A 204 21.19 16.80 -0.12
CA THR A 204 20.27 17.83 0.42
C THR A 204 20.87 19.24 0.43
N PRO A 205 21.53 19.72 -0.65
CA PRO A 205 22.17 21.03 -0.63
C PRO A 205 21.16 22.18 -0.44
N THR A 206 19.92 21.97 -0.90
CA THR A 206 18.87 23.01 -0.95
C THR A 206 17.67 22.67 -0.08
N TYR A 207 17.19 21.43 -0.11
CA TYR A 207 15.93 21.02 0.52
C TYR A 207 16.11 20.11 1.72
N ARG A 208 15.04 19.95 2.53
CA ARG A 208 14.99 18.98 3.63
C ARG A 208 15.14 17.54 3.16
N LEU A 209 14.46 17.19 2.06
CA LEU A 209 14.47 15.84 1.49
C LEU A 209 15.55 15.74 0.39
N PRO A 210 16.21 14.58 0.27
CA PRO A 210 17.18 14.33 -0.80
C PRO A 210 16.61 14.62 -2.18
N GLU A 211 17.44 15.17 -3.08
CA GLU A 211 17.07 15.37 -4.49
C GLU A 211 16.63 14.05 -5.16
N THR A 212 17.26 12.93 -4.78
CA THR A 212 16.89 11.58 -5.21
C THR A 212 15.43 11.26 -4.89
N THR A 213 15.02 11.39 -3.63
CA THR A 213 13.63 11.16 -3.18
C THR A 213 12.66 12.14 -3.82
N ARG A 214 13.01 13.43 -3.91
CA ARG A 214 12.12 14.45 -4.50
C ARG A 214 11.82 14.18 -5.97
N ARG A 215 12.82 13.78 -6.74
CA ARG A 215 12.68 13.48 -8.16
C ARG A 215 11.95 12.15 -8.38
N ALA A 216 12.24 11.14 -7.57
CA ALA A 216 11.52 9.87 -7.59
C ALA A 216 10.02 10.03 -7.24
N ASP A 217 9.65 10.77 -6.19
CA ASP A 217 8.24 11.05 -5.83
C ASP A 217 7.49 11.75 -6.98
N SER A 218 8.12 12.73 -7.63
CA SER A 218 7.52 13.41 -8.78
C SER A 218 7.31 12.46 -9.96
N LEU A 219 8.31 11.63 -10.27
CA LEU A 219 8.26 10.70 -11.41
C LEU A 219 7.29 9.55 -11.17
N CYS A 220 7.26 8.94 -9.98
CA CYS A 220 6.34 7.85 -9.67
C CYS A 220 4.90 8.33 -9.70
N ARG A 221 4.60 9.54 -9.21
CA ARG A 221 3.26 10.17 -9.34
C ARG A 221 2.91 10.49 -10.78
N LYS A 222 3.86 10.91 -11.61
CA LYS A 222 3.62 11.13 -13.06
C LYS A 222 3.35 9.80 -13.77
N ALA A 223 4.10 8.76 -13.46
CA ALA A 223 3.91 7.42 -14.02
C ALA A 223 2.59 6.81 -13.57
N LEU A 224 2.22 6.98 -12.29
CA LEU A 224 0.91 6.58 -11.78
C LEU A 224 -0.18 7.35 -12.50
N ARG A 225 -0.08 8.67 -12.63
CA ARG A 225 -1.05 9.45 -13.42
C ARG A 225 -1.14 8.97 -14.86
N ALA A 226 -0.04 8.63 -15.53
CA ALA A 226 -0.07 8.11 -16.89
C ALA A 226 -0.65 6.67 -17.00
N ALA A 227 -0.55 5.88 -15.93
CA ALA A 227 -1.08 4.51 -15.86
C ALA A 227 -2.55 4.44 -15.38
N SER A 228 -2.91 5.35 -14.47
CA SER A 228 -4.28 5.64 -14.04
C SER A 228 -5.01 6.50 -15.08
N GLU A 229 -4.26 7.20 -15.94
CA GLU A 229 -4.81 7.90 -17.10
C GLU A 229 -5.45 6.86 -17.99
N PRO A 230 -6.68 7.14 -18.41
CA PRO A 230 -7.57 6.08 -18.78
C PRO A 230 -7.06 5.52 -20.11
N ASN A 231 -6.66 4.24 -20.17
CA ASN A 231 -6.58 3.54 -21.45
C ASN A 231 -7.91 3.85 -22.15
N PRO A 232 -7.92 4.57 -23.28
CA PRO A 232 -9.15 5.12 -23.84
C PRO A 232 -10.19 4.02 -24.09
N GLU A 233 -9.76 2.80 -24.43
CA GLU A 233 -10.63 1.64 -24.59
C GLU A 233 -11.13 1.08 -23.26
N LEU A 234 -10.27 0.91 -22.25
CA LEU A 234 -10.67 0.37 -20.94
C LEU A 234 -11.47 1.36 -20.09
N ALA A 235 -11.23 2.66 -20.27
CA ALA A 235 -11.97 3.73 -19.63
C ALA A 235 -13.28 4.02 -20.32
N GLU A 236 -13.33 3.82 -21.63
CA GLU A 236 -14.58 3.71 -22.34
C GLU A 236 -15.34 2.45 -21.85
N LEU A 237 -14.67 1.31 -21.65
CA LEU A 237 -15.25 0.10 -21.02
C LEU A 237 -15.66 0.31 -19.54
N ALA A 238 -14.94 1.11 -18.75
CA ALA A 238 -15.25 1.38 -17.34
C ALA A 238 -16.28 2.50 -17.16
N ARG A 239 -16.32 3.51 -18.06
CA ARG A 239 -17.46 4.42 -18.22
C ARG A 239 -18.69 3.69 -18.74
N ARG A 240 -18.48 2.59 -19.47
CA ARG A 240 -19.52 1.64 -19.89
C ARG A 240 -19.79 0.53 -18.86
N ASP A 241 -19.03 0.40 -17.78
CA ASP A 241 -19.33 -0.51 -16.66
C ASP A 241 -20.12 0.29 -15.63
N PRO A 242 -21.44 0.32 -15.77
CA PRO A 242 -22.24 1.24 -14.99
C PRO A 242 -22.29 0.77 -13.53
N ASN A 243 -21.82 -0.45 -13.21
CA ASN A 243 -21.85 -0.98 -11.85
C ASN A 243 -20.81 -0.31 -10.94
N ARG A 244 -19.61 -0.02 -11.44
CA ARG A 244 -18.54 0.55 -10.60
C ARG A 244 -18.78 2.01 -10.23
N SER A 245 -19.23 2.83 -11.19
CA SER A 245 -19.64 4.22 -10.92
C SER A 245 -20.89 4.26 -10.04
N TRP A 246 -21.86 3.38 -10.30
CA TRP A 246 -23.08 3.28 -9.50
C TRP A 246 -22.82 2.85 -8.05
N GLY A 247 -21.96 1.86 -7.82
CA GLY A 247 -21.59 1.40 -6.48
C GLY A 247 -20.91 2.46 -5.62
N ARG A 248 -20.02 3.26 -6.22
CA ARG A 248 -19.39 4.41 -5.56
C ARG A 248 -20.43 5.48 -5.19
N ASP A 249 -21.24 5.91 -6.16
CA ASP A 249 -22.29 6.91 -5.98
C ASP A 249 -23.30 6.50 -4.90
N LEU A 250 -23.71 5.23 -4.91
CA LEU A 250 -24.58 4.65 -3.90
C LEU A 250 -23.97 4.77 -2.51
N TYR A 251 -22.69 4.45 -2.36
CA TYR A 251 -22.02 4.40 -1.06
C TYR A 251 -21.72 5.80 -0.50
N GLU A 252 -21.15 6.69 -1.29
CA GLU A 252 -20.69 8.01 -0.84
C GLU A 252 -21.84 8.92 -0.37
N ARG A 253 -23.08 8.66 -0.83
CA ARG A 253 -24.29 9.39 -0.37
C ARG A 253 -24.79 8.95 1.00
N ARG A 254 -24.25 7.88 1.61
CA ARG A 254 -24.78 7.32 2.86
C ARG A 254 -24.25 8.03 4.09
N ARG A 255 -25.17 8.61 4.87
CA ARG A 255 -24.85 9.18 6.19
C ARG A 255 -24.41 8.14 7.23
N ASN A 256 -24.93 6.91 7.11
CA ASN A 256 -24.57 5.79 7.97
C ASN A 256 -24.27 4.56 7.10
N PRO A 257 -23.02 4.44 6.59
CA PRO A 257 -22.67 3.42 5.60
C PRO A 257 -22.73 1.99 6.16
N VAL A 258 -22.33 1.77 7.42
CA VAL A 258 -22.36 0.43 8.04
C VAL A 258 -23.79 -0.08 8.20
N ALA A 259 -24.69 0.74 8.74
CA ALA A 259 -26.09 0.37 8.90
C ALA A 259 -26.81 0.20 7.55
N TRP A 260 -26.43 0.99 6.54
CA TRP A 260 -26.93 0.80 5.17
C TRP A 260 -26.49 -0.55 4.59
N ALA A 261 -25.21 -0.88 4.72
CA ALA A 261 -24.67 -2.16 4.28
C ALA A 261 -25.38 -3.35 4.96
N GLY A 262 -25.66 -3.23 6.27
CA GLY A 262 -26.46 -4.22 7.01
C GLY A 262 -27.85 -4.44 6.41
N ARG A 263 -28.57 -3.37 6.05
CA ARG A 263 -29.89 -3.49 5.40
C ARG A 263 -29.81 -4.15 4.02
N VAL A 264 -28.74 -3.89 3.26
CA VAL A 264 -28.52 -4.54 1.96
C VAL A 264 -28.29 -6.04 2.14
N LEU A 265 -27.47 -6.45 3.10
CA LEU A 265 -27.28 -7.87 3.42
C LEU A 265 -28.59 -8.51 3.90
N GLU A 266 -29.33 -7.85 4.79
CA GLU A 266 -30.62 -8.33 5.28
C GLU A 266 -31.64 -8.55 4.15
N ALA A 267 -31.70 -7.62 3.19
CA ALA A 267 -32.54 -7.76 2.01
C ALA A 267 -32.16 -8.96 1.13
N ALA A 268 -30.85 -9.25 1.03
CA ALA A 268 -30.31 -10.37 0.25
C ALA A 268 -30.68 -11.73 0.87
N VAL A 269 -30.50 -11.90 2.19
CA VAL A 269 -30.86 -13.16 2.87
C VAL A 269 -32.37 -13.33 3.08
N GLY A 270 -33.12 -12.25 3.29
CA GLY A 270 -34.57 -12.32 3.54
C GLY A 270 -34.95 -13.03 4.85
N GLU A 271 -36.17 -13.57 4.89
CA GLU A 271 -36.72 -14.35 6.01
C GLU A 271 -36.41 -15.83 5.80
N GLY A 272 -35.34 -16.32 6.42
CA GLY A 272 -34.90 -17.70 6.29
C GLY A 272 -33.74 -18.02 7.25
N PRO A 273 -33.35 -19.30 7.36
CA PRO A 273 -32.18 -19.68 8.15
C PRO A 273 -30.93 -19.01 7.59
N ARG A 274 -30.15 -18.37 8.47
CA ARG A 274 -28.95 -17.62 8.11
C ARG A 274 -27.71 -18.35 8.66
N PRO A 275 -26.62 -18.46 7.88
CA PRO A 275 -25.35 -18.93 8.40
C PRO A 275 -24.88 -18.05 9.58
N PRO A 276 -24.17 -18.60 10.58
CA PRO A 276 -23.66 -17.84 11.73
C PRO A 276 -22.84 -16.60 11.34
N GLU A 277 -22.11 -16.69 10.24
CA GLU A 277 -21.31 -15.64 9.61
C GLU A 277 -22.17 -14.42 9.22
N ILE A 278 -23.31 -14.69 8.58
CA ILE A 278 -24.25 -13.67 8.14
C ILE A 278 -24.94 -13.03 9.34
N THR A 279 -25.35 -13.84 10.31
CA THR A 279 -25.93 -13.34 11.57
C THR A 279 -24.95 -12.40 12.29
N ALA A 280 -23.68 -12.80 12.43
CA ALA A 280 -22.67 -11.97 13.07
C ALA A 280 -22.41 -10.64 12.32
N ALA A 281 -22.44 -10.64 10.99
CA ALA A 281 -22.30 -9.41 10.21
C ALA A 281 -23.51 -8.47 10.39
N LEU A 282 -24.72 -9.00 10.47
CA LEU A 282 -25.92 -8.21 10.73
C LEU A 282 -25.94 -7.63 12.14
N GLU A 283 -25.55 -8.41 13.15
CA GLU A 283 -25.39 -7.94 14.54
C GLU A 283 -24.35 -6.82 14.63
N LEU A 284 -23.20 -7.01 13.97
CA LEU A 284 -22.15 -5.98 13.90
C LEU A 284 -22.65 -4.70 13.22
N ALA A 285 -23.46 -4.81 12.17
CA ALA A 285 -24.00 -3.65 11.48
C ALA A 285 -25.02 -2.86 12.33
N ALA A 286 -25.75 -3.58 13.20
CA ALA A 286 -26.80 -3.02 14.04
C ALA A 286 -26.26 -2.34 15.31
N ASP A 287 -25.09 -2.77 15.81
CA ASP A 287 -24.53 -2.32 17.08
C ASP A 287 -23.17 -1.63 16.91
N ARG A 288 -23.17 -0.29 17.05
CA ARG A 288 -21.96 0.52 16.94
C ARG A 288 -20.91 0.17 17.98
N ASP A 289 -21.31 -0.27 19.16
CA ASP A 289 -20.35 -0.59 20.24
C ASP A 289 -19.53 -1.84 19.88
N GLN A 290 -20.01 -2.66 18.94
CA GLN A 290 -19.30 -3.85 18.47
C GLN A 290 -18.38 -3.59 17.28
N TRP A 291 -18.39 -2.40 16.66
CA TRP A 291 -17.64 -2.14 15.42
C TRP A 291 -16.13 -2.38 15.52
N HIS A 292 -15.56 -2.25 16.71
CA HIS A 292 -14.15 -2.59 16.98
C HIS A 292 -13.82 -4.07 16.67
N ARG A 293 -14.81 -4.96 16.71
CA ARG A 293 -14.70 -6.38 16.39
C ARG A 293 -14.75 -6.68 14.88
N GLY A 294 -14.93 -5.67 14.03
CA GLY A 294 -14.98 -5.86 12.58
C GLY A 294 -13.77 -6.60 12.03
N ARG A 295 -12.57 -6.38 12.60
CA ARG A 295 -11.33 -7.08 12.22
C ARG A 295 -11.38 -8.59 12.49
N GLU A 296 -11.89 -8.96 13.65
CA GLU A 296 -12.09 -10.36 14.03
C GLU A 296 -13.05 -11.04 13.04
N LEU A 297 -14.17 -10.37 12.74
CA LEU A 297 -15.21 -10.92 11.88
C LEU A 297 -14.75 -11.11 10.43
N PHE A 298 -14.13 -10.11 9.78
CA PHE A 298 -13.69 -10.29 8.39
C PHE A 298 -12.56 -11.32 8.27
N SER A 299 -11.71 -11.47 9.29
CA SER A 299 -10.66 -12.49 9.31
C SER A 299 -11.27 -13.90 9.35
N ARG A 300 -12.32 -14.09 10.14
CA ARG A 300 -13.09 -15.34 10.20
C ARG A 300 -13.79 -15.65 8.87
N LEU A 301 -14.46 -14.67 8.27
CA LEU A 301 -15.19 -14.82 7.00
C LEU A 301 -14.32 -15.26 5.82
N ARG A 302 -13.03 -14.90 5.82
CA ARG A 302 -12.08 -15.36 4.79
C ARG A 302 -11.71 -16.84 4.90
N GLY A 303 -11.81 -17.40 6.11
CA GLY A 303 -11.53 -18.81 6.37
C GLY A 303 -12.74 -19.73 6.20
N THR A 304 -13.93 -19.17 5.94
CA THR A 304 -15.17 -19.95 5.75
C THR A 304 -15.18 -20.58 4.35
N GLU A 305 -15.42 -21.89 4.29
CA GLU A 305 -15.63 -22.60 3.02
C GLU A 305 -16.85 -22.04 2.27
N ARG A 306 -16.78 -22.02 0.93
CA ARG A 306 -17.82 -21.43 0.07
C ARG A 306 -18.37 -22.48 -0.87
N HIS A 307 -19.69 -22.67 -0.88
CA HIS A 307 -20.37 -23.62 -1.75
C HIS A 307 -21.35 -22.91 -2.68
N GLY A 308 -20.85 -22.57 -3.88
CA GLY A 308 -21.64 -21.98 -4.94
C GLY A 308 -21.70 -20.44 -4.89
N GLU A 309 -22.15 -19.86 -6.01
CA GLU A 309 -22.04 -18.42 -6.26
C GLU A 309 -22.86 -17.56 -5.27
N GLN A 310 -24.06 -18.01 -4.88
CA GLN A 310 -24.92 -17.23 -3.98
C GLN A 310 -24.33 -17.12 -2.57
N GLU A 311 -23.81 -18.22 -2.02
CA GLU A 311 -23.19 -18.24 -0.70
C GLU A 311 -21.91 -17.40 -0.68
N GLU A 312 -21.09 -17.51 -1.73
CA GLU A 312 -19.91 -16.68 -1.90
C GLU A 312 -20.27 -15.18 -1.90
N LEU A 313 -21.29 -14.78 -2.65
CA LEU A 313 -21.72 -13.38 -2.72
C LEU A 313 -22.25 -12.86 -1.36
N LEU A 314 -22.94 -13.70 -0.58
CA LEU A 314 -23.40 -13.32 0.77
C LEU A 314 -22.25 -13.17 1.75
N LEU A 315 -21.27 -14.09 1.73
CA LEU A 315 -20.09 -14.01 2.59
C LEU A 315 -19.22 -12.81 2.23
N LEU A 316 -19.11 -12.47 0.94
CA LEU A 316 -18.44 -11.24 0.50
C LEU A 316 -19.16 -9.98 0.99
N LEU A 317 -20.49 -9.92 0.90
CA LEU A 317 -21.27 -8.80 1.45
C LEU A 317 -21.07 -8.66 2.97
N ALA A 318 -21.06 -9.78 3.70
CA ALA A 318 -20.75 -9.82 5.13
C ALA A 318 -19.33 -9.32 5.44
N GLU A 319 -18.34 -9.68 4.62
CA GLU A 319 -16.95 -9.23 4.78
C GLU A 319 -16.85 -7.70 4.63
N LEU A 320 -17.55 -7.12 3.65
CA LEU A 320 -17.56 -5.67 3.44
C LEU A 320 -18.16 -4.92 4.62
N ILE A 321 -19.24 -5.41 5.22
CA ILE A 321 -19.82 -4.84 6.45
C ILE A 321 -18.78 -4.80 7.58
N ALA A 322 -18.08 -5.92 7.77
CA ALA A 322 -17.06 -6.03 8.81
C ALA A 322 -15.88 -5.07 8.61
N LYS A 323 -15.44 -4.87 7.36
CA LYS A 323 -14.43 -3.86 7.00
C LYS A 323 -14.93 -2.43 7.26
N LEU A 324 -16.16 -2.12 6.86
CA LEU A 324 -16.76 -0.81 7.09
C LEU A 324 -16.88 -0.50 8.59
N ALA A 325 -17.33 -1.46 9.39
CA ALA A 325 -17.42 -1.33 10.84
C ALA A 325 -16.03 -1.10 11.46
N HIS A 326 -15.03 -1.88 11.06
CA HIS A 326 -13.65 -1.70 11.54
C HIS A 326 -13.12 -0.28 11.24
N ASN A 327 -13.31 0.20 10.01
CA ASN A 327 -12.90 1.54 9.61
C ASN A 327 -13.61 2.64 10.41
N ALA A 328 -14.90 2.45 10.70
CA ALA A 328 -15.70 3.42 11.41
C ALA A 328 -15.44 3.43 12.94
N ALA A 329 -14.85 2.36 13.50
CA ALA A 329 -14.45 2.29 14.90
C ALA A 329 -13.08 2.93 15.20
N GLY A 330 -12.21 3.03 14.19
CA GLY A 330 -10.82 3.47 14.37
C GLY A 330 -10.52 4.87 13.83
N SER A 331 -9.34 5.38 14.17
CA SER A 331 -8.72 6.51 13.49
C SER A 331 -7.91 6.03 12.29
N ALA A 332 -7.75 6.88 11.28
CA ALA A 332 -7.01 6.58 10.06
C ALA A 332 -5.55 6.08 10.35
N PRO A 333 -4.96 5.25 9.46
CA PRO A 333 -5.44 4.88 8.13
C PRO A 333 -6.52 3.80 8.15
N TRP A 334 -7.54 3.99 7.32
CA TRP A 334 -8.63 3.03 7.14
C TRP A 334 -8.17 1.83 6.32
N PHE A 335 -8.62 0.64 6.73
CA PHE A 335 -8.37 -0.62 6.04
C PHE A 335 -9.30 -0.73 4.82
N ASP A 336 -8.77 -0.86 3.60
CA ASP A 336 -9.59 -1.06 2.40
C ASP A 336 -10.72 -0.01 2.29
N TYR A 337 -10.34 1.27 2.22
CA TYR A 337 -11.26 2.41 2.29
C TYR A 337 -12.41 2.35 1.26
N HIS A 338 -12.18 1.74 0.11
CA HIS A 338 -13.14 1.63 -0.99
C HIS A 338 -14.07 0.41 -0.87
N ALA A 339 -13.94 -0.41 0.18
CA ALA A 339 -14.77 -1.60 0.40
C ALA A 339 -16.28 -1.33 0.24
N GLY A 340 -16.73 -0.14 0.66
CA GLY A 340 -18.12 0.27 0.55
C GLY A 340 -18.69 0.34 -0.87
N TRP A 341 -17.84 0.61 -1.88
CA TRP A 341 -18.26 0.76 -3.28
C TRP A 341 -18.74 -0.54 -3.91
N GLN A 342 -18.33 -1.68 -3.35
CA GLN A 342 -18.66 -3.00 -3.88
C GLN A 342 -20.01 -3.54 -3.39
N ILE A 343 -20.64 -2.91 -2.38
CA ILE A 343 -21.88 -3.41 -1.78
C ILE A 343 -23.03 -3.43 -2.81
N GLY A 344 -23.22 -2.34 -3.55
CA GLY A 344 -24.25 -2.26 -4.60
C GLY A 344 -24.04 -3.31 -5.70
N PRO A 345 -22.86 -3.34 -6.35
CA PRO A 345 -22.55 -4.33 -7.38
C PRO A 345 -22.72 -5.79 -6.94
N LEU A 346 -22.25 -6.15 -5.74
CA LEU A 346 -22.40 -7.51 -5.22
C LEU A 346 -23.86 -7.86 -4.92
N ALA A 347 -24.62 -6.93 -4.35
CA ALA A 347 -26.06 -7.12 -4.14
C ALA A 347 -26.80 -7.31 -5.48
N HIS A 348 -26.46 -6.52 -6.49
CA HIS A 348 -27.04 -6.68 -7.83
C HIS A 348 -26.69 -8.03 -8.47
N ARG A 349 -25.43 -8.47 -8.36
CA ARG A 349 -25.01 -9.81 -8.81
C ARG A 349 -25.74 -10.92 -8.07
N TYR A 350 -25.92 -10.79 -6.76
CA TYR A 350 -26.66 -11.76 -5.96
C TYR A 350 -28.13 -11.86 -6.40
N ALA A 351 -28.78 -10.71 -6.66
CA ALA A 351 -30.14 -10.69 -7.20
C ALA A 351 -30.26 -11.38 -8.57
N LYS A 352 -29.23 -11.27 -9.43
CA LYS A 352 -29.19 -11.99 -10.71
C LYS A 352 -28.98 -13.48 -10.50
N ALA A 353 -28.03 -13.86 -9.65
CA ALA A 353 -27.69 -15.26 -9.35
C ALA A 353 -28.84 -16.01 -8.66
N SER A 354 -29.67 -15.33 -7.87
CA SER A 354 -30.82 -15.96 -7.22
C SER A 354 -31.96 -16.31 -8.17
N GLY A 355 -32.13 -15.56 -9.26
CA GLY A 355 -33.27 -15.69 -10.15
C GLY A 355 -34.63 -15.39 -9.50
N ASP A 356 -34.67 -14.99 -8.22
CA ASP A 356 -35.89 -14.73 -7.45
C ASP A 356 -36.30 -13.24 -7.56
N PRO A 357 -37.44 -12.93 -8.20
CA PRO A 357 -37.94 -11.56 -8.31
C PRO A 357 -38.12 -10.87 -6.95
N ALA A 358 -38.47 -11.60 -5.90
CA ALA A 358 -38.68 -11.06 -4.56
C ALA A 358 -37.35 -10.65 -3.91
N VAL A 359 -36.28 -11.43 -4.09
CA VAL A 359 -34.91 -11.06 -3.67
C VAL A 359 -34.48 -9.77 -4.35
N ARG A 360 -34.71 -9.67 -5.66
CA ARG A 360 -34.39 -8.47 -6.44
C ARG A 360 -35.14 -7.24 -5.92
N GLU A 361 -36.44 -7.34 -5.70
CA GLU A 361 -37.27 -6.22 -5.22
C GLU A 361 -36.81 -5.72 -3.85
N ARG A 362 -36.51 -6.63 -2.90
CA ARG A 362 -35.96 -6.26 -1.59
C ARG A 362 -34.62 -5.54 -1.71
N LEU A 363 -33.73 -6.03 -2.57
CA LEU A 363 -32.42 -5.43 -2.78
C LEU A 363 -32.51 -4.05 -3.43
N GLU A 364 -33.35 -3.88 -4.44
CA GLU A 364 -33.62 -2.57 -5.07
C GLU A 364 -34.15 -1.58 -4.03
N ALA A 365 -35.07 -2.01 -3.17
CA ALA A 365 -35.60 -1.18 -2.08
C ALA A 365 -34.50 -0.80 -1.05
N ALA A 366 -33.63 -1.73 -0.68
CA ALA A 366 -32.54 -1.48 0.28
C ALA A 366 -31.43 -0.57 -0.29
N LEU A 367 -31.16 -0.68 -1.60
CA LEU A 367 -30.20 0.17 -2.31
C LEU A 367 -30.78 1.57 -2.58
N GLY A 368 -32.10 1.67 -2.73
CA GLY A 368 -32.83 2.93 -2.97
C GLY A 368 -32.89 3.34 -4.45
N GLU A 369 -32.33 2.53 -5.35
CA GLU A 369 -32.41 2.68 -6.79
C GLU A 369 -32.09 1.34 -7.48
N ARG A 370 -32.51 1.20 -8.74
CA ARG A 370 -32.22 0.01 -9.53
C ARG A 370 -30.77 -0.01 -9.97
N GLY A 371 -30.17 -1.20 -9.94
CA GLY A 371 -28.90 -1.44 -10.61
C GLY A 371 -29.01 -1.19 -12.12
N PRO A 372 -27.90 -0.87 -12.77
CA PRO A 372 -27.91 -0.59 -14.20
C PRO A 372 -28.36 -1.82 -15.01
N SER A 373 -29.16 -1.57 -16.06
CA SER A 373 -29.52 -2.61 -17.02
C SER A 373 -28.28 -2.96 -17.85
N ILE A 374 -27.64 -4.07 -17.51
CA ILE A 374 -26.64 -4.67 -18.39
C ILE A 374 -27.41 -5.28 -19.55
N THR A 375 -27.45 -4.60 -20.70
CA THR A 375 -27.68 -5.29 -21.96
C THR A 375 -26.49 -6.22 -22.15
N GLU A 376 -26.74 -7.52 -22.25
CA GLU A 376 -25.67 -8.47 -22.55
C GLU A 376 -24.98 -8.01 -23.84
N PRO A 377 -23.63 -7.92 -23.85
CA PRO A 377 -22.94 -7.60 -25.09
C PRO A 377 -23.23 -8.73 -26.08
N THR A 378 -23.84 -8.38 -27.21
CA THR A 378 -23.96 -9.24 -28.41
C THR A 378 -22.61 -9.64 -28.95
#